data_AF-A0A3D2SKF2-F1
#
_entry.id   AF-A0A3D2SKF2-F1
#
_cell.length_a   1.000
_cell.length_b   1.000
_cell.length_c   1.000
_cell.angle_alpha   90.00
_cell.angle_beta   90.00
_cell.angle_gamma   90.00
#
_symmetry.space_group_name_H-M   'P 1'
#
loop_
_entity.id
_entity.type
_entity.pdbx_description
1 polymer ?
#
loop_
_entity_poly.entity_id
_entity_poly.type
_entity_poly.pdbx_seq_one_letter_code
_entity_poly.pdbx_strand_id
1 'polypeptide(L)'
;GLGTLFIAQIYGIHLSLADQIMLVVTMVITSKGAAGVPGFMFVILSATLSSAGIPLEGIAFIAGVYRLMDMPNTALNVLGNTLAPLVISKWEGKFSEERHQQALLSMKHSNPSVAQPSSES
;
A
#
# COMPACT_ATOMS: atom_id res chain seq x y z
N GLY A 1 -3.31 -3.99 11.93
CA GLY A 1 -4.75 -3.70 12.15
C GLY A 1 -5.54 -4.92 11.79
N LEU A 2 -5.68 -5.17 10.50
CA LEU A 2 -6.31 -6.39 9.98
C LEU A 2 -5.62 -7.67 10.46
N GLY A 3 -4.28 -7.72 10.49
CA GLY A 3 -3.54 -8.88 11.05
C GLY A 3 -3.77 -9.12 12.55
N THR A 4 -3.89 -8.05 13.35
CA THR A 4 -4.20 -8.14 14.79
C THR A 4 -5.62 -8.66 15.01
N LEU A 5 -6.58 -8.17 14.22
CA LEU A 5 -7.96 -8.64 14.25
C LEU A 5 -8.05 -10.12 13.83
N PHE A 6 -7.32 -10.50 12.79
CA PHE A 6 -7.24 -11.88 12.29
C PHE A 6 -6.66 -12.84 13.32
N ILE A 7 -5.56 -12.47 13.98
CA ILE A 7 -4.98 -13.26 15.08
C ILE A 7 -5.98 -13.37 16.25
N ALA A 8 -6.63 -12.27 16.65
CA ALA A 8 -7.63 -12.32 17.72
C ALA A 8 -8.77 -13.30 17.41
N GLN A 9 -9.26 -13.34 16.16
CA GLN A 9 -10.29 -14.29 15.74
C GLN A 9 -9.80 -15.74 15.76
N ILE A 10 -8.57 -16.02 15.30
CA ILE A 10 -7.99 -17.38 15.31
C ILE A 10 -7.82 -17.93 16.74
N TYR A 11 -7.41 -17.08 17.68
CA TYR A 11 -7.18 -17.46 19.07
C TYR A 11 -8.45 -17.35 19.95
N GLY A 12 -9.61 -17.02 19.37
CA GLY A 12 -10.88 -16.90 20.10
C GLY A 12 -10.93 -15.71 21.07
N ILE A 13 -10.08 -14.69 20.86
CA ILE A 13 -10.07 -13.47 21.67
C ILE A 13 -11.21 -12.57 21.20
N HIS A 14 -12.21 -12.41 22.06
CA HIS A 14 -13.30 -11.47 21.81
C HIS A 14 -12.84 -10.03 22.03
N LEU A 15 -12.71 -9.28 20.94
CA LEU A 15 -12.49 -7.84 20.97
C LEU A 15 -13.84 -7.12 21.09
N SER A 16 -14.01 -6.35 22.16
CA SER A 16 -15.19 -5.49 22.31
C SER A 16 -15.19 -4.39 21.24
N LEU A 17 -16.36 -3.76 21.01
CA LEU A 17 -16.46 -2.65 20.06
C LEU A 17 -15.50 -1.49 20.43
N ALA A 18 -15.29 -1.27 21.73
CA ALA A 18 -14.35 -0.28 22.24
C ALA A 18 -12.89 -0.63 21.89
N ASP A 19 -12.50 -1.90 22.02
CA ASP A 19 -11.15 -2.36 21.68
C ASP A 19 -10.87 -2.20 20.18
N GLN A 20 -11.88 -2.47 19.34
CA GLN A 20 -11.78 -2.29 17.89
C GLN A 20 -11.60 -0.81 17.52
N ILE A 21 -12.35 0.09 18.15
CA ILE A 21 -12.21 1.54 17.95
C ILE A 21 -10.83 2.02 18.40
N MET A 22 -10.38 1.62 19.59
CA MET A 22 -9.05 1.98 20.11
C MET A 22 -7.92 1.45 19.23
N LEU A 23 -8.09 0.25 18.68
CA LEU A 23 -7.15 -0.34 17.73
C LEU A 23 -7.07 0.48 16.44
N VAL A 24 -8.21 0.94 15.90
CA VAL A 24 -8.25 1.81 14.71
C VAL A 24 -7.62 3.17 15.01
N VAL A 25 -7.93 3.81 16.14
CA VAL A 25 -7.33 5.10 16.53
C VAL A 25 -5.80 4.97 16.65
N THR A 26 -5.33 3.95 17.34
CA THR A 26 -3.90 3.67 17.51
C THR A 26 -3.22 3.41 16.16
N MET A 27 -3.89 2.67 15.27
CA MET A 27 -3.42 2.44 13.89
C MET A 27 -3.27 3.74 13.11
N VAL A 28 -4.27 4.63 13.15
CA VAL A 28 -4.25 5.91 12.43
C VAL A 28 -3.11 6.79 12.92
N ILE A 29 -2.89 6.84 14.24
CA ILE A 29 -1.78 7.57 14.86
C ILE A 29 -0.43 6.96 14.45
N THR A 30 -0.33 5.63 14.42
CA THR A 30 0.92 4.90 14.10
C THR A 30 1.23 4.88 12.60
N SER A 31 0.23 5.09 11.72
CA SER A 31 0.34 4.92 10.26
C SER A 31 1.40 5.81 9.58
N LYS A 32 1.83 6.91 10.21
CA LYS A 32 2.93 7.75 9.70
C LYS A 32 4.30 7.41 10.31
N GLY A 33 4.35 6.62 11.39
CA GLY A 33 5.58 6.31 12.14
C GLY A 33 6.36 5.07 11.66
N ALA A 34 5.76 4.21 10.83
CA ALA A 34 6.33 2.90 10.44
C ALA A 34 6.88 2.85 8.99
N ALA A 35 7.22 4.00 8.39
CA ALA A 35 7.52 4.13 6.96
C ALA A 35 8.85 3.48 6.47
N GLY A 36 9.53 2.65 7.25
CA GLY A 36 10.95 2.35 7.05
C GLY A 36 11.31 1.09 6.25
N VAL A 37 10.60 -0.04 6.41
CA VAL A 37 11.15 -1.34 5.95
C VAL A 37 10.06 -2.29 5.47
N PRO A 38 9.95 -2.53 4.14
CA PRO A 38 9.13 -3.61 3.60
C PRO A 38 9.59 -4.96 4.14
N GLY A 39 8.67 -5.77 4.68
CA GLY A 39 8.96 -7.14 5.13
C GLY A 39 9.57 -7.29 6.52
N PHE A 40 9.85 -6.22 7.25
CA PHE A 40 10.34 -6.27 8.64
C PHE A 40 9.39 -7.06 9.57
N MET A 41 8.08 -6.94 9.33
CA MET A 41 7.07 -7.67 10.09
C MET A 41 7.15 -9.20 9.90
N PHE A 42 7.63 -9.69 8.76
CA PHE A 42 7.79 -11.14 8.57
C PHE A 42 8.94 -11.69 9.42
N VAL A 43 10.02 -10.92 9.55
CA VAL A 43 11.17 -11.26 10.38
C VAL A 43 10.78 -11.26 11.85
N ILE A 44 10.05 -10.23 12.31
CA ILE A 44 9.53 -10.16 13.69
C ILE A 44 8.57 -11.30 13.98
N LEU A 45 7.64 -11.59 13.06
CA LEU A 45 6.67 -12.66 13.21
C LEU A 45 7.39 -14.01 13.36
N SER A 46 8.33 -14.32 12.47
CA SER A 46 9.13 -15.55 12.53
C SER A 46 9.90 -15.66 13.86
N ALA A 47 10.51 -14.56 14.32
CA ALA A 47 11.25 -14.54 15.59
C ALA A 47 10.33 -14.71 16.82
N THR A 48 9.15 -14.10 16.82
CA THR A 48 8.18 -14.15 17.93
C THR A 48 7.52 -15.52 18.05
N LEU A 49 7.18 -16.16 16.93
CA LEU A 49 6.62 -17.52 16.97
C LEU A 49 7.68 -18.56 17.34
N SER A 50 8.93 -18.37 16.89
CA SER A 50 10.05 -19.22 17.32
C SER A 50 10.32 -19.10 18.82
N SER A 51 10.19 -17.90 19.41
CA SER A 51 10.37 -17.70 20.86
C SER A 51 9.20 -18.22 21.69
N ALA A 52 7.99 -18.26 21.13
CA ALA A 52 6.78 -18.80 21.77
C ALA A 52 6.66 -20.34 21.68
N GLY A 53 7.60 -21.03 21.03
CA GLY A 53 7.59 -22.49 20.88
C GLY A 53 6.55 -23.03 19.91
N ILE A 54 6.03 -22.19 19.00
CA ILE A 54 5.02 -22.59 18.03
C ILE A 54 5.70 -23.25 16.81
N PRO A 55 5.29 -24.48 16.43
CA PRO A 55 5.89 -25.20 15.30
C PRO A 55 5.81 -24.44 13.97
N LEU A 56 6.85 -24.61 13.14
CA LEU A 56 7.05 -23.86 11.90
C LEU A 56 5.93 -24.08 10.88
N GLU A 57 5.23 -25.22 10.94
CA GLU A 57 4.12 -25.50 10.02
C GLU A 57 2.96 -24.51 10.17
N GLY A 58 2.70 -24.00 11.38
CA GLY A 58 1.70 -22.95 11.62
C GLY A 58 2.13 -21.57 11.09
N ILE A 59 3.44 -21.35 10.94
CA ILE A 59 4.02 -20.09 10.47
C ILE A 59 3.69 -19.87 9.00
N ALA A 60 3.82 -20.90 8.15
CA ALA A 60 3.59 -20.78 6.70
C ALA A 60 2.15 -20.36 6.36
N PHE A 61 1.17 -20.84 7.13
CA PHE A 61 -0.24 -20.47 6.97
C PHE A 61 -0.49 -19.00 7.34
N ILE A 62 -0.07 -18.59 8.54
CA ILE A 62 -0.23 -17.22 9.04
C ILE A 62 0.55 -16.23 8.17
N ALA A 63 1.76 -16.60 7.76
CA ALA A 63 2.59 -15.86 6.82
C ALA A 63 1.91 -15.60 5.47
N GLY A 64 1.31 -16.65 4.89
CA GLY A 64 0.61 -16.55 3.60
C GLY A 64 -0.54 -15.57 3.67
N VAL A 65 -1.37 -15.67 4.71
CA VAL A 65 -2.50 -14.75 4.92
C VAL A 65 -2.00 -13.33 5.24
N TYR A 66 -0.99 -13.20 6.09
CA TYR A 66 -0.39 -11.91 6.43
C TYR A 66 0.14 -11.19 5.18
N ARG A 67 0.83 -11.92 4.29
CA ARG A 67 1.35 -11.34 3.04
C ARG A 67 0.23 -10.89 2.11
N LEU A 68 -0.85 -11.67 2.01
CA LEU A 68 -2.04 -11.27 1.26
C LEU A 68 -2.70 -10.02 1.85
N MET A 69 -2.74 -9.89 3.17
CA MET A 69 -3.29 -8.73 3.87
C MET A 69 -2.39 -7.48 3.81
N ASP A 70 -1.08 -7.65 3.65
CA ASP A 70 -0.12 -6.54 3.62
C ASP A 70 -0.03 -5.88 2.23
N MET A 71 -0.23 -6.66 1.17
CA MET A 71 -0.19 -6.17 -0.22
C MET A 71 -1.15 -4.98 -0.49
N PRO A 72 -2.42 -4.99 -0.04
CA PRO A 72 -3.33 -3.86 -0.17
C PRO A 72 -2.82 -2.57 0.46
N ASN A 73 -2.11 -2.63 1.60
CA ASN A 73 -1.60 -1.42 2.26
C ASN A 73 -0.56 -0.71 1.39
N THR A 74 0.33 -1.49 0.77
CA THR A 74 1.35 -0.95 -0.15
C THR A 74 0.69 -0.40 -1.42
N ALA A 75 -0.28 -1.13 -1.99
CA ALA A 75 -1.00 -0.69 -3.19
C ALA A 75 -1.79 0.61 -2.94
N LEU A 76 -2.54 0.70 -1.84
CA LEU A 76 -3.30 1.88 -1.46
C LEU A 76 -2.38 3.07 -1.13
N ASN A 77 -1.22 2.82 -0.51
CA ASN A 77 -0.23 3.87 -0.24
C ASN A 77 0.33 4.47 -1.53
N VAL A 78 0.63 3.63 -2.53
CA VAL A 78 1.09 4.10 -3.85
C VAL A 78 -0.03 4.83 -4.60
N LEU A 79 -1.24 4.28 -4.61
CA LEU A 79 -2.42 4.92 -5.23
C LEU A 79 -2.73 6.28 -4.62
N GLY A 80 -2.65 6.43 -3.29
CA GLY A 80 -2.84 7.71 -2.60
C GLY A 80 -1.82 8.75 -3.04
N ASN A 81 -0.54 8.35 -3.16
CA ASN A 81 0.53 9.25 -3.58
C ASN A 81 0.45 9.64 -5.06
N THR A 82 -0.12 8.81 -5.94
CA THR A 82 -0.30 9.17 -7.37
C THR A 82 -1.58 9.97 -7.61
N LEU A 83 -2.65 9.68 -6.87
CA LEU A 83 -3.92 10.39 -7.00
C LEU A 83 -3.92 11.75 -6.30
N ALA A 84 -3.23 11.90 -5.17
CA ALA A 84 -3.22 13.16 -4.43
C ALA A 84 -2.73 14.36 -5.28
N PRO A 85 -1.61 14.30 -6.03
CA PRO A 85 -1.18 15.37 -6.92
C PRO A 85 -2.17 15.65 -8.05
N LEU A 86 -2.82 14.61 -8.58
CA LEU A 86 -3.82 14.72 -9.64
C LEU A 86 -5.05 15.50 -9.14
N VAL A 87 -5.54 15.13 -7.96
CA VAL A 87 -6.67 15.79 -7.30
C VAL A 87 -6.32 17.23 -6.93
N ILE A 88 -5.16 17.47 -6.32
CA ILE A 88 -4.69 18.82 -5.94
C ILE A 88 -4.54 19.70 -7.18
N SER A 89 -3.93 19.20 -8.26
CA SER A 89 -3.75 19.95 -9.50
C SER A 89 -5.09 20.37 -10.13
N LYS A 90 -6.09 19.47 -10.10
CA LYS A 90 -7.46 19.78 -10.55
C LYS A 90 -8.14 20.81 -9.66
N TRP A 91 -7.94 20.74 -8.35
CA TRP A 91 -8.59 21.63 -7.39
C TRP A 91 -7.98 23.04 -7.36
N GLU A 92 -6.67 23.15 -7.54
CA GLU A 92 -5.96 24.43 -7.67
C GLU A 92 -6.16 25.09 -9.06
N GLY A 93 -6.92 24.48 -9.97
CA GLY A 93 -7.06 24.96 -11.36
C GLY A 93 -5.75 24.93 -12.15
N LYS A 94 -4.70 24.29 -11.62
CA LYS A 94 -3.39 24.11 -12.26
C LYS A 94 -3.35 22.91 -13.21
N PHE A 95 -4.45 22.15 -13.30
CA PHE A 95 -4.69 21.18 -14.35
C PHE A 95 -4.90 21.91 -15.68
N SER A 96 -3.82 22.48 -16.18
CA SER A 96 -3.78 23.21 -17.43
C SER A 96 -3.67 22.20 -18.55
N GLU A 97 -4.79 21.95 -19.22
CA GLU A 97 -4.85 21.20 -20.48
C GLU A 97 -3.82 21.75 -21.49
N GLU A 98 -3.54 23.05 -21.44
CA GLU A 98 -2.51 23.74 -22.23
C GLU A 98 -1.08 23.32 -21.87
N ARG A 99 -0.73 23.16 -20.58
CA ARG A 99 0.59 22.64 -20.18
C ARG A 99 0.74 21.16 -20.50
N HIS A 100 -0.34 20.38 -20.40
CA HIS A 100 -0.34 18.98 -20.83
C HIS A 100 -0.12 18.88 -22.34
N GLN A 101 -0.83 19.67 -23.15
CA GLN A 101 -0.60 19.75 -24.59
C GLN A 101 0.79 20.29 -24.94
N GLN A 102 1.29 21.32 -24.27
CA GLN A 102 2.66 21.83 -24.51
C GLN A 102 3.74 20.82 -24.14
N ALA A 103 3.56 20.03 -23.07
CA ALA A 103 4.46 18.95 -22.71
C ALA A 103 4.43 17.80 -23.73
N LEU A 104 3.25 17.45 -24.24
CA LEU A 104 3.11 16.45 -25.31
C LEU A 104 3.71 16.95 -26.63
N LEU A 105 3.54 18.22 -26.96
CA LEU A 105 4.11 18.85 -28.16
C LEU A 105 5.63 18.98 -28.07
N SER A 106 6.19 19.31 -26.90
CA SER A 106 7.64 19.37 -26.70
C SER A 106 8.28 17.98 -26.75
N MET A 107 7.63 16.95 -26.20
CA MET A 107 8.07 15.55 -26.36
C MET A 107 8.06 15.09 -27.83
N LYS A 108 7.07 15.50 -28.62
CA LYS A 108 6.99 15.20 -30.06
C LYS A 108 8.06 15.92 -30.88
N HIS A 109 8.51 17.10 -30.43
CA HIS A 109 9.59 17.87 -31.06
C HIS A 109 10.99 17.36 -30.66
N SER A 110 11.16 16.79 -29.46
CA SER A 110 12.45 16.29 -28.97
C SER A 110 12.74 14.82 -29.35
N ASN A 111 11.77 14.05 -29.84
CA ASN A 111 12.00 12.69 -30.34
C ASN A 111 11.14 12.38 -31.60
N PRO A 112 11.71 12.46 -32.81
CA PRO A 112 10.96 12.26 -34.06
C PRO A 112 10.48 10.81 -34.29
N SER A 113 10.94 9.84 -33.49
CA SER A 113 10.53 8.42 -33.64
C SER A 113 9.11 8.11 -33.16
N VAL A 114 8.46 9.01 -32.42
CA VAL A 114 7.08 8.82 -31.90
C VAL A 114 6.02 9.27 -32.93
N ALA A 115 6.43 9.91 -34.02
CA ALA A 115 5.53 10.57 -34.97
C ALA A 115 5.10 9.71 -36.19
N GLN A 116 5.54 8.45 -36.28
CA GLN A 116 5.12 7.59 -37.40
C GLN A 116 4.06 6.60 -36.95
N PRO A 117 2.80 6.75 -37.38
CA PRO A 117 1.85 5.65 -37.31
C PRO A 117 2.37 4.56 -38.25
N SER A 118 2.47 3.33 -37.75
CA SER A 118 2.79 2.15 -38.53
C SER A 118 1.71 1.93 -39.59
N SER A 119 1.88 2.55 -40.76
CA SER A 119 1.25 2.11 -41.99
C SER A 119 2.08 0.95 -42.55
N GLU A 120 1.79 -0.26 -42.08
CA GLU A 120 2.16 -1.47 -42.82
C GLU A 120 1.23 -1.59 -44.03
N SER A 121 1.88 -1.69 -45.18
CA SER A 121 1.41 -1.86 -46.54
C SER A 121 0.65 -3.16 -46.78
#